data_AF-A0A4Q0A3V4-F1
#
_entry.id   AF-A0A4Q0A3V4-F1
#
_cell.length_a   1.000
_cell.length_b   1.000
_cell.length_c   1.000
_cell.angle_alpha   90.00
_cell.angle_beta   90.00
_cell.angle_gamma   90.00
#
_symmetry.space_group_name_H-M   'P 1'
#
loop_
_entity.id
_entity.type
_entity.pdbx_description
1 polymer ?
#
loop_
_entity_poly.entity_id
_entity_poly.type
_entity_poly.pdbx_seq_one_letter_code
_entity_poly.pdbx_strand_id
1 'polypeptide(L)'
;MPGTEVAATWAAGSTNKIQFMNHGNHKGGFCEWSISYNNGKTFVSFEFNKDCLTDASTEPANDAEFYNMNLKLPAGLPAGKAIISWTWVNREGHREFYWNCFRAQITGGTS
;
A
#
# COMPACT_ATOMS: atom_id res chain seq x y z
N MET A 1 -13.08 9.56 -1.05
CA MET A 1 -12.97 8.46 -2.02
C MET A 1 -14.28 8.23 -2.75
N PRO A 2 -14.29 8.23 -4.08
CA PRO A 2 -15.46 7.80 -4.85
C PRO A 2 -15.82 6.32 -4.60
N GLY A 3 -17.10 5.96 -4.78
CA GLY A 3 -17.61 4.59 -4.63
C GLY A 3 -17.76 4.12 -3.18
N THR A 4 -18.17 2.87 -2.98
CA THR A 4 -18.23 2.17 -1.67
C THR A 4 -17.67 0.75 -1.75
N GLU A 5 -17.16 0.36 -2.91
CA GLU A 5 -16.65 -0.97 -3.20
C GLU A 5 -15.44 -1.32 -2.35
N VAL A 6 -15.44 -2.55 -1.85
CA VAL A 6 -14.34 -3.12 -1.07
C VAL A 6 -13.43 -3.87 -2.04
N ALA A 7 -12.19 -3.42 -2.18
CA ALA A 7 -11.21 -4.01 -3.09
C ALA A 7 -10.53 -5.25 -2.51
N ALA A 8 -10.52 -5.38 -1.17
CA ALA A 8 -9.84 -6.47 -0.49
C ALA A 8 -10.50 -6.82 0.85
N THR A 9 -10.44 -8.10 1.24
CA THR A 9 -10.77 -8.56 2.59
C THR A 9 -9.55 -9.24 3.20
N TRP A 10 -8.99 -8.65 4.25
CA TRP A 10 -7.72 -9.09 4.86
C TRP A 10 -7.86 -9.27 6.37
N ALA A 11 -7.21 -10.29 6.91
CA ALA A 11 -7.19 -10.50 8.35
C ALA A 11 -6.14 -9.57 9.01
N ALA A 12 -6.46 -9.03 10.18
CA ALA A 12 -5.45 -8.38 11.01
C ALA A 12 -4.28 -9.36 11.24
N GLY A 13 -3.05 -8.86 11.14
CA GLY A 13 -1.87 -9.72 11.22
C GLY A 13 -1.57 -10.53 9.96
N SER A 14 -2.33 -10.44 8.86
CA SER A 14 -1.99 -11.15 7.63
C SER A 14 -0.87 -10.46 6.84
N THR A 15 -0.16 -11.25 6.04
CA THR A 15 0.73 -10.73 4.98
C THR A 15 -0.02 -10.81 3.66
N ASN A 16 -0.19 -9.67 2.99
CA ASN A 16 -0.97 -9.59 1.75
C ASN A 16 -0.08 -9.15 0.59
N LYS A 17 -0.28 -9.75 -0.57
CA LYS A 17 0.42 -9.39 -1.79
C LYS A 17 -0.21 -8.14 -2.40
N ILE A 18 0.61 -7.13 -2.65
CA ILE A 18 0.28 -5.91 -3.39
C ILE A 18 0.94 -6.00 -4.74
N GLN A 19 0.19 -5.67 -5.78
CA GLN A 19 0.68 -5.64 -7.15
C GLN A 19 0.58 -4.21 -7.66
N PHE A 20 1.66 -3.73 -8.26
CA PHE A 20 1.75 -2.39 -8.83
C PHE A 20 2.07 -2.51 -10.30
N MET A 21 1.43 -1.68 -11.13
CA MET A 21 1.84 -1.54 -12.52
C MET A 21 3.27 -1.00 -12.59
N ASN A 22 4.06 -1.57 -13.48
CA ASN A 22 5.43 -1.16 -13.72
C ASN A 22 5.45 0.06 -14.66
N HIS A 23 5.59 1.25 -14.07
CA HIS A 23 5.72 2.52 -14.80
C HIS A 23 7.06 3.22 -14.53
N GLY A 24 8.08 2.46 -14.11
CA GLY A 24 9.37 2.97 -13.65
C GLY A 24 9.46 3.01 -12.13
N ASN A 25 10.52 2.43 -11.58
CA ASN A 25 10.70 2.29 -10.14
C ASN A 25 11.42 3.48 -9.48
N HIS A 26 11.93 4.44 -10.25
CA HIS A 26 12.75 5.57 -9.78
C HIS A 26 13.86 5.19 -8.77
N LYS A 27 14.50 4.02 -8.96
CA LYS A 27 15.45 3.38 -8.02
C LYS A 27 14.95 3.29 -6.57
N GLY A 28 13.63 3.16 -6.43
CA GLY A 28 12.90 3.06 -5.18
C GLY A 28 12.59 4.40 -4.54
N GLY A 29 12.54 4.42 -3.21
CA GLY A 29 12.27 5.61 -2.41
C GLY A 29 11.60 5.25 -1.09
N PHE A 30 10.94 6.23 -0.48
CA PHE A 30 10.26 6.05 0.79
C PHE A 30 8.78 5.76 0.56
N CYS A 31 8.28 4.62 1.07
CA CYS A 31 6.85 4.35 1.15
C CYS A 31 6.34 4.41 2.58
N GLU A 32 5.10 4.86 2.72
CA GLU A 32 4.31 4.76 3.94
C GLU A 32 2.97 4.08 3.62
N TRP A 33 2.56 3.18 4.51
CA TRP A 33 1.22 2.63 4.55
C TRP A 33 0.48 3.18 5.76
N SER A 34 -0.75 3.63 5.53
CA SER A 34 -1.62 4.15 6.57
C SER A 34 -3.05 3.66 6.41
N ILE A 35 -3.81 3.69 7.50
CA ILE A 35 -5.17 3.19 7.56
C ILE A 35 -6.12 4.21 8.18
N SER A 36 -7.34 4.27 7.67
CA SER A 36 -8.41 5.14 8.14
C SER A 36 -9.69 4.34 8.35
N TYR A 37 -10.27 4.45 9.55
CA TYR A 37 -11.60 3.89 9.87
C TYR A 37 -12.73 4.93 9.85
N ASN A 38 -12.42 6.21 9.61
CA ASN A 38 -13.39 7.31 9.64
C ASN A 38 -13.59 7.97 8.27
N ASN A 39 -13.66 7.14 7.22
CA ASN A 39 -13.91 7.57 5.83
C ASN A 39 -12.88 8.55 5.27
N GLY A 40 -11.62 8.41 5.68
CA GLY A 40 -10.48 9.17 5.15
C GLY A 40 -10.30 10.53 5.80
N LYS A 41 -10.95 10.81 6.93
CA LYS A 41 -10.75 12.06 7.68
C LYS A 41 -9.41 12.09 8.40
N THR A 42 -8.99 10.95 8.96
CA THR A 42 -7.68 10.80 9.61
C THR A 42 -7.07 9.47 9.24
N PHE A 43 -5.76 9.46 9.03
CA PHE A 43 -4.99 8.26 8.74
C PHE A 43 -3.98 8.00 9.86
N VAL A 44 -3.82 6.73 10.22
CA VAL A 44 -2.79 6.26 11.13
C VAL A 44 -1.79 5.44 10.33
N SER A 45 -0.54 5.86 10.32
CA SER A 45 0.57 5.17 9.66
C SER A 45 0.94 3.91 10.44
N PHE A 46 1.21 2.82 9.74
CA PHE A 46 1.49 1.53 10.39
C PHE A 46 2.66 0.74 9.79
N GLU A 47 3.14 1.10 8.60
CA GLU A 47 4.30 0.45 7.98
C GLU A 47 5.06 1.48 7.14
N PHE A 48 6.39 1.43 7.21
CA PHE A 48 7.27 2.36 6.50
C PHE A 48 8.45 1.61 5.90
N ASN A 49 8.81 1.93 4.66
CA ASN A 49 9.98 1.35 4.01
C ASN A 49 10.77 2.43 3.27
N LYS A 50 12.02 2.67 3.71
CA LYS A 50 12.93 3.67 3.11
C LYS A 50 13.55 3.24 1.78
N ASP A 51 13.54 1.95 1.49
CA ASP A 51 14.09 1.35 0.26
C ASP A 51 12.94 0.69 -0.54
N CYS A 52 11.73 1.24 -0.41
CA CYS A 52 10.55 0.75 -1.10
C CYS A 52 10.78 0.80 -2.61
N LEU A 53 10.44 -0.29 -3.30
CA LEU A 53 10.55 -0.43 -4.76
C LEU A 53 11.99 -0.39 -5.31
N THR A 54 13.01 -0.44 -4.45
CA THR A 54 14.40 -0.48 -4.93
C THR A 54 14.70 -1.76 -5.73
N ASP A 55 14.02 -2.86 -5.41
CA ASP A 55 14.10 -4.15 -6.09
C ASP A 55 13.05 -4.32 -7.20
N ALA A 56 12.12 -3.37 -7.35
CA ALA A 56 11.20 -3.38 -8.48
C ALA A 56 12.02 -3.25 -9.76
N SER A 57 11.89 -4.22 -10.67
CA SER A 57 12.71 -4.26 -11.87
C SER A 57 12.57 -2.96 -12.68
N THR A 58 13.69 -2.28 -12.95
CA THR A 58 13.74 -1.10 -13.85
C THR A 58 13.48 -1.47 -15.29
N GLU A 59 13.79 -2.72 -15.64
CA GLU A 59 13.62 -3.30 -16.95
C GLU A 59 12.38 -4.20 -16.94
N PRO A 60 11.58 -4.25 -18.01
CA PRO A 60 10.72 -5.40 -18.22
C PRO A 60 11.64 -6.59 -18.51
N ALA A 61 12.20 -7.21 -17.47
CA ALA A 61 12.80 -8.52 -17.60
C ALA A 61 11.63 -9.48 -17.89
N ASN A 62 11.29 -9.60 -19.18
CA ASN A 62 10.22 -10.39 -19.77
C ASN A 62 8.79 -9.82 -19.61
N ASP A 63 8.51 -8.59 -20.07
CA ASP A 63 7.14 -8.04 -20.07
C ASP A 63 6.43 -8.09 -18.70
N ALA A 64 7.18 -7.96 -17.60
CA ALA A 64 6.57 -7.88 -16.28
C ALA A 64 5.85 -6.53 -16.14
N GLU A 65 4.59 -6.49 -16.58
CA GLU A 65 3.64 -5.37 -16.44
C GLU A 65 3.47 -4.94 -14.98
N PHE A 66 3.89 -5.80 -14.03
CA PHE A 66 3.72 -5.57 -12.62
C PHE A 66 4.93 -6.01 -11.79
N TYR A 67 5.18 -5.28 -10.70
CA TYR A 67 5.99 -5.78 -9.59
C TYR A 67 5.12 -6.03 -8.36
N ASN A 68 5.61 -6.89 -7.46
CA ASN A 68 4.86 -7.34 -6.30
C ASN A 68 5.60 -6.97 -5.02
N MET A 69 4.84 -6.59 -3.99
CA MET A 69 5.34 -6.34 -2.64
C MET A 69 4.45 -7.07 -1.63
N ASN A 70 5.02 -7.50 -0.51
CA ASN A 70 4.25 -8.04 0.60
C ASN A 70 4.02 -6.95 1.66
N LEU A 71 2.76 -6.71 2.01
CA LEU A 71 2.37 -5.83 3.10
C LEU A 71 1.93 -6.66 4.30
N LYS A 72 2.64 -6.54 5.43
CA LYS A 72 2.23 -7.11 6.71
C LYS A 72 1.27 -6.15 7.40
N LEU A 73 0.06 -6.60 7.70
CA LEU A 73 -0.84 -5.86 8.56
C LEU A 73 -0.46 -6.06 10.04
N PRO A 74 -0.54 -5.01 10.88
CA PRO A 74 -0.46 -5.17 12.32
C PRO A 74 -1.56 -6.13 12.83
N ALA A 75 -1.22 -6.97 13.80
CA ALA A 75 -2.17 -7.90 14.41
C ALA A 75 -3.26 -7.20 15.23
N GLY A 76 -2.97 -6.00 15.76
CA GLY A 76 -3.90 -5.19 16.56
C GLY A 76 -4.80 -4.26 15.75
N LEU A 77 -4.85 -4.37 14.42
CA LEU A 77 -5.77 -3.54 13.64
C LEU A 77 -7.23 -3.85 14.00
N PRO A 78 -8.09 -2.84 14.19
CA PRO A 78 -9.51 -3.07 14.41
C PRO A 78 -10.20 -3.79 13.26
N ALA A 79 -11.15 -4.66 13.57
CA ALA A 79 -12.01 -5.24 12.55
C ALA A 79 -12.98 -4.18 11.99
N GLY A 80 -13.28 -4.23 10.70
CA GLY A 80 -14.23 -3.32 10.08
C GLY A 80 -13.81 -2.82 8.70
N LYS A 81 -14.67 -1.98 8.11
CA LYS A 81 -14.39 -1.29 6.86
C LYS A 81 -13.36 -0.20 7.11
N ALA A 82 -12.28 -0.23 6.35
CA ALA A 82 -11.22 0.76 6.42
C ALA A 82 -10.81 1.23 5.02
N ILE A 83 -10.13 2.36 4.97
CA ILE A 83 -9.38 2.81 3.80
C ILE A 83 -7.91 2.61 4.11
N ILE A 84 -7.22 1.83 3.27
CA ILE A 84 -5.77 1.70 3.30
C ILE A 84 -5.20 2.65 2.25
N SER A 85 -4.16 3.37 2.64
CA SER A 85 -3.43 4.34 1.85
C SER A 85 -1.99 3.89 1.69
N TRP A 86 -1.47 4.00 0.48
CA TRP A 86 -0.06 3.84 0.14
C TRP A 86 0.45 5.14 -0.46
N THR A 87 1.51 5.68 0.12
CA THR A 87 2.25 6.81 -0.43
C THR A 87 3.65 6.38 -0.80
N TRP A 88 4.23 7.04 -1.80
CA TRP A 88 5.61 6.84 -2.21
C TRP A 88 6.24 8.15 -2.66
N VAL A 89 7.38 8.48 -2.07
CA VAL A 89 8.27 9.56 -2.50
C VAL A 89 9.45 8.93 -3.21
N ASN A 90 9.55 9.20 -4.51
CA ASN A 90 10.57 8.60 -5.36
C ASN A 90 11.98 9.09 -5.01
N ARG A 91 12.98 8.22 -5.18
CA ARG A 91 14.37 8.53 -4.85
C ARG A 91 15.02 9.48 -5.86
N GLU A 92 14.82 9.20 -7.15
CA GLU A 92 15.45 9.95 -8.25
C GLU A 92 14.48 10.30 -9.39
N GLY A 93 14.90 11.25 -10.24
CA GLY A 93 14.04 11.84 -11.27
C GLY A 93 13.38 13.12 -10.78
N HIS A 94 12.15 13.40 -11.22
CA HIS A 94 11.39 14.55 -10.72
C HIS A 94 11.06 14.38 -9.23
N ARG A 95 10.66 15.46 -8.57
CA ARG A 95 10.26 15.41 -7.16
C ARG A 95 8.79 15.03 -7.12
N GLU A 96 8.50 13.75 -7.02
CA GLU A 96 7.16 13.19 -7.19
C GLU A 96 6.66 12.58 -5.88
N PHE A 97 5.34 12.72 -5.68
CA PHE A 97 4.63 12.11 -4.57
C PHE A 97 3.49 11.30 -5.17
N TYR A 98 3.60 9.97 -5.09
CA TYR A 98 2.58 9.06 -5.54
C TYR A 98 1.67 8.70 -4.37
N TRP A 99 0.37 8.66 -4.63
CA TRP A 99 -0.62 8.34 -3.62
C TRP A 99 -1.74 7.51 -4.22
N ASN A 100 -1.93 6.31 -3.66
CA ASN A 100 -3.07 5.45 -3.99
C ASN A 100 -3.75 5.01 -2.70
N CYS A 101 -5.04 4.74 -2.76
CA CYS A 101 -5.79 4.26 -1.63
C CYS A 101 -6.87 3.28 -2.12
N PHE A 102 -7.22 2.30 -1.29
CA PHE A 102 -8.32 1.37 -1.55
C PHE A 102 -9.10 1.06 -0.28
N ARG A 103 -10.35 0.60 -0.44
CA ARG A 103 -11.15 0.12 0.69
C ARG A 103 -10.83 -1.34 0.98
N ALA A 104 -10.63 -1.64 2.25
CA ALA A 104 -10.44 -2.99 2.75
C ALA A 104 -11.48 -3.33 3.82
N GLN A 105 -11.91 -4.58 3.87
CA GLN A 105 -12.57 -5.15 5.03
C GLN A 105 -11.52 -5.86 5.88
N ILE A 106 -11.28 -5.36 7.09
CA ILE A 106 -10.40 -5.99 8.07
C ILE A 106 -11.19 -7.02 8.89
N THR A 107 -10.68 -8.24 9.00
CA THR A 107 -11.28 -9.33 9.77
C THR A 107 -10.34 -9.79 10.90
N GLY A 108 -10.89 -10.43 11.95
CA GLY A 108 -10.09 -10.99 13.06
C GLY A 108 -9.35 -9.95 13.93
N GLY A 109 -9.62 -8.67 13.73
CA GLY A 109 -9.06 -7.57 14.51
C GLY A 109 -9.69 -7.42 15.90
N THR A 110 -8.98 -6.76 16.81
CA THR A 110 -9.46 -6.41 18.15
C THR A 110 -10.28 -5.13 18.12
N SER A 111 -11.46 -5.14 18.75
CA SER A 111 -12.39 -4.00 18.78
C SER A 111 -12.01 -2.92 19.79
#